data_AF-A0A1G0RDX5-F1
#
_entry.id   AF-A0A1G0RDX5-F1
#
_cell.length_a   1.000
_cell.length_b   1.000
_cell.length_c   1.000
_cell.angle_alpha   90.00
_cell.angle_beta   90.00
_cell.angle_gamma   90.00
#
_symmetry.space_group_name_H-M   'P 1'
#
loop_
_entity.id
_entity.type
_entity.pdbx_description
1 polymer ?
#
loop_
_entity_poly.entity_id
_entity_poly.type
_entity_poly.pdbx_seq_one_letter_code
_entity_poly.pdbx_strand_id
1 'polypeptide(L)' 'MSEIKLIHEIARLAKELGILHETRYRNLCIREDFERMKKANKKVEAIELELAEKYIASVENIHKIVYKNY' A
#
# COMPACT_ATOMS: atom_id res chain seq x y z
N MET A 1 6.42 1.70 20.31
CA MET A 1 5.99 0.97 19.09
C MET A 1 5.15 1.92 18.26
N SER A 2 5.58 2.27 17.06
CA SER A 2 4.81 3.17 16.17
C SER A 2 3.53 2.46 15.72
N GLU A 3 2.36 3.11 15.81
CA GLU A 3 1.03 2.57 15.42
C GLU A 3 1.02 1.84 14.06
N ILE A 4 1.86 2.29 13.12
CA ILE A 4 2.04 1.72 11.78
C ILE A 4 2.45 0.24 11.82
N LYS A 5 3.28 -0.18 12.80
CA LYS A 5 3.67 -1.58 12.95
C LYS A 5 2.50 -2.46 13.36
N LEU A 6 1.59 -1.94 14.17
CA LEU A 6 0.44 -2.69 14.69
C LEU A 6 -0.59 -2.95 13.57
N ILE A 7 -0.84 -1.98 12.71
CA ILE A 7 -1.78 -2.13 11.58
C ILE A 7 -1.30 -3.20 10.59
N HIS A 8 -0.02 -3.22 10.26
CA HIS A 8 0.57 -4.27 9.42
C HIS A 8 0.45 -5.66 10.05
N GLU A 9 0.74 -5.78 11.35
CA GLU A 9 0.63 -7.07 12.05
C GLU A 9 -0.81 -7.57 12.10
N ILE A 10 -1.77 -6.70 12.38
CA ILE A 10 -3.21 -7.03 12.35
C ILE A 10 -3.63 -7.45 10.94
N ALA A 11 -3.20 -6.72 9.90
CA ALA A 11 -3.55 -7.04 8.52
C ALA A 11 -2.91 -8.36 8.05
N ARG A 12 -1.67 -8.64 8.47
CA ARG A 12 -1.01 -9.93 8.22
C ARG A 12 -1.76 -11.08 8.89
N LEU A 13 -2.10 -10.94 10.18
CA LEU A 13 -2.86 -11.94 10.92
C LEU A 13 -4.25 -12.14 10.31
N ALA A 14 -4.93 -11.07 9.90
CA ALA A 14 -6.22 -11.14 9.23
C ALA A 14 -6.13 -11.87 7.87
N LYS A 15 -5.03 -11.72 7.13
CA LYS A 15 -4.77 -12.49 5.91
C LYS A 15 -4.56 -13.98 6.23
N GLU A 16 -3.74 -14.30 7.23
CA GLU A 16 -3.46 -15.68 7.66
C GLU A 16 -4.72 -16.40 8.15
N LEU A 17 -5.63 -15.67 8.80
CA LEU A 17 -6.93 -16.18 9.26
C LEU A 17 -8.00 -16.23 8.14
N GLY A 18 -7.67 -15.84 6.91
CA GLY A 18 -8.61 -15.79 5.78
C GLY A 18 -9.68 -14.70 5.88
N ILE A 19 -9.57 -13.80 6.86
CA ILE A 19 -10.49 -12.69 7.11
C ILE A 19 -10.26 -11.55 6.10
N LEU A 20 -9.00 -11.36 5.70
CA LEU A 20 -8.60 -10.30 4.76
C LEU A 20 -8.25 -10.89 3.39
N HIS A 21 -9.05 -10.52 2.38
CA HIS A 21 -8.78 -10.90 1.00
C HIS A 21 -7.41 -10.39 0.53
N GLU A 22 -6.69 -11.21 -0.24
CA GLU A 22 -5.33 -10.91 -0.71
C GLU A 22 -5.21 -9.54 -1.40
N THR A 23 -6.21 -9.20 -2.23
CA THR A 23 -6.32 -7.88 -2.89
C THR A 23 -6.40 -6.72 -1.90
N ARG A 24 -7.10 -6.88 -0.78
CA ARG A 24 -7.22 -5.82 0.24
C ARG A 24 -5.92 -5.65 1.00
N TYR A 25 -5.25 -6.76 1.35
CA TYR A 25 -3.92 -6.72 1.95
C TYR A 25 -2.90 -6.04 1.02
N ARG A 26 -2.90 -6.40 -0.27
CA ARG A 26 -2.03 -5.77 -1.27
C ARG A 26 -2.28 -4.26 -1.39
N ASN A 27 -3.53 -3.82 -1.39
CA ASN A 27 -3.88 -2.40 -1.43
C ASN A 27 -3.39 -1.63 -0.19
N LEU A 28 -3.45 -2.26 0.99
CA LEU A 28 -2.90 -1.69 2.22
C LEU A 28 -1.39 -1.46 2.09
N CYS A 29 -0.64 -2.48 1.67
CA CYS A 29 0.81 -2.38 1.49
C CYS A 29 1.20 -1.28 0.48
N ILE A 30 0.47 -1.17 -0.63
CA ILE A 30 0.68 -0.12 -1.65
C ILE A 30 0.53 1.28 -1.03
N ARG A 31 -0.51 1.50 -0.21
CA ARG A 31 -0.74 2.79 0.47
C ARG A 31 0.36 3.13 1.46
N GLU A 32 0.81 2.16 2.23
CA GLU A 32 1.84 2.40 3.24
C GLU A 32 3.21 2.66 2.61
N ASP A 33 3.54 1.94 1.54
CA ASP A 33 4.74 2.24 0.75
C ASP A 33 4.67 3.65 0.14
N PHE A 34 3.52 4.02 -0.43
CA PHE A 34 3.30 5.36 -0.98
C PHE A 34 3.53 6.45 0.07
N GLU A 35 2.89 6.35 1.23
CA GLU A 35 3.02 7.33 2.31
C GLU A 35 4.46 7.38 2.87
N ARG A 36 5.14 6.23 2.97
CA ARG A 36 6.56 6.19 3.37
C ARG A 36 7.46 6.90 2.37
N MET A 37 7.26 6.68 1.07
CA MET A 37 8.07 7.30 0.02
C MET A 37 7.75 8.80 -0.12
N LYS A 38 6.50 9.20 0.08
CA LYS A 38 6.06 10.59 0.12
C LYS A 38 6.71 11.35 1.29
N LYS A 39 6.77 10.74 2.48
CA LYS A 39 7.50 11.28 3.64
C LYS A 39 9.01 11.45 3.40
N ALA A 40 9.57 10.71 2.44
CA ALA A 40 10.96 10.86 2.01
C ALA A 40 11.16 11.98 0.95
N ASN A 41 10.16 12.86 0.72
CA ASN A 41 10.18 13.95 -0.26
C ASN A 41 10.39 13.50 -1.72
N LYS A 42 10.04 12.24 -2.07
CA LYS A 42 9.99 11.82 -3.48
C LYS A 42 8.80 12.47 -4.20
N LYS A 43 8.95 12.76 -5.50
CA LYS A 43 7.85 13.25 -6.36
C LYS A 43 6.79 12.17 -6.53
N VAL A 44 5.52 12.56 -6.51
CA VAL A 44 4.38 11.64 -6.59
C VAL A 44 4.45 10.76 -7.84
N GLU A 45 4.75 11.33 -9.02
CA GLU A 45 4.77 10.54 -10.26
C GLU A 45 5.86 9.45 -10.24
N ALA A 46 7.01 9.76 -9.61
CA ALA A 46 8.09 8.79 -9.45
C ALA A 46 7.71 7.68 -8.47
N ILE A 47 7.02 8.02 -7.38
CA ILE A 47 6.53 7.03 -6.41
C ILE A 47 5.53 6.08 -7.08
N GLU A 48 4.56 6.61 -7.83
CA GLU A 48 3.55 5.79 -8.48
C GLU A 48 4.16 4.84 -9.53
N LEU A 49 5.18 5.29 -10.27
CA LEU A 49 5.92 4.45 -11.20
C LEU A 49 6.68 3.34 -10.47
N GLU A 50 7.42 3.66 -9.41
CA GLU A 50 8.15 2.68 -8.60
C GLU A 50 7.20 1.63 -7.99
N LEU A 51 6.01 2.05 -7.54
CA LEU A 51 4.99 1.14 -7.01
C LEU A 51 4.35 0.29 -8.10
N ALA A 52 4.11 0.84 -9.28
CA ALA A 52 3.57 0.11 -10.43
C ALA A 52 4.51 -1.04 -10.82
N GLU A 53 5.81 -0.79 -10.86
CA GLU A 53 6.83 -1.81 -11.11
C GLU A 53 6.90 -2.85 -9.97
N LYS A 54 7.03 -2.39 -8.72
CA LYS A 54 7.16 -3.25 -7.54
C LYS A 54 5.99 -4.22 -7.38
N TYR A 55 4.79 -3.74 -7.65
CA TYR A 55 3.57 -4.52 -7.46
C TYR A 55 3.07 -5.16 -8.74
N ILE A 56 3.71 -4.99 -9.91
CA ILE A 56 3.20 -5.50 -11.20
C ILE A 56 1.76 -5.02 -11.42
N ALA A 57 1.59 -3.71 -11.47
CA ALA A 57 0.32 -3.02 -11.68
C ALA A 57 0.50 -1.84 -12.63
N SER A 58 -0.58 -1.34 -13.23
CA SER A 58 -0.53 -0.08 -13.98
C SER A 58 -0.47 1.12 -13.02
N VAL A 59 0.19 2.19 -13.45
CA VAL A 59 0.22 3.48 -12.73
C VAL A 59 -1.19 3.96 -12.42
N GLU A 60 -2.14 3.82 -13.36
CA GLU A 60 -3.55 4.16 -13.15
C GLU A 60 -4.17 3.37 -11.99
N ASN A 61 -3.85 2.08 -11.85
CA ASN A 61 -4.35 1.26 -10.75
C ASN A 61 -3.70 1.67 -9.42
N ILE A 62 -2.41 1.98 -9.41
CA ILE A 62 -1.73 2.51 -8.21
C ILE A 62 -2.40 3.81 -7.78
N HIS A 63 -2.57 4.76 -8.70
CA HIS A 63 -3.25 6.03 -8.48
C HIS A 63 -4.64 5.83 -7.85
N LYS A 64 -5.45 4.93 -8.43
CA LYS A 64 -6.75 4.56 -7.84
C LYS A 64 -6.58 4.00 -6.43
N ILE A 65 -5.63 3.11 -6.17
CA ILE A 65 -5.46 2.49 -4.85
C ILE A 65 -5.07 3.54 -3.79
N VAL A 66 -4.15 4.45 -4.12
CA VAL A 66 -3.64 5.43 -3.16
C VAL A 66 -4.61 6.60 -2.92
N TYR A 67 -5.44 6.97 -3.90
CA TYR A 67 -6.37 8.10 -3.78
C TYR A 67 -7.85 7.72 -3.57
N LYS A 68 -8.24 6.46 -3.75
CA LYS A 68 -9.63 6.04 -3.53
C LYS A 68 -9.94 5.92 -2.04
N ASN A 69 -10.51 6.94 -1.43
CA ASN A 69 -11.04 6.84 -0.07
C ASN A 69 -12.15 5.77 -0.02
N TYR A 70 -12.04 4.84 0.93
CA TYR A 70 -13.08 3.87 1.30
C TYR A 70 -13.75 4.35 2.58
#